data_AF-A0A6G4V337-F1
#
_entry.id   AF-A0A6G4V337-F1
#
_cell.length_a   1.000
_cell.length_b   1.000
_cell.length_c   1.000
_cell.angle_alpha   90.00
_cell.angle_beta   90.00
_cell.angle_gamma   90.00
#
_symmetry.space_group_name_H-M   'P 1'
#
loop_
_entity.id
_entity.type
_entity.pdbx_description
1 polymer ?
#
loop_
_entity_poly.entity_id
_entity_poly.type
_entity_poly.pdbx_seq_one_letter_code
_entity_poly.pdbx_strand_id
1 'polypeptide(L)'
;MRDGVALAANVWHPAEGQAATLLVRLPYGKDVMGFGQSAIPDLLALVEAGYALVVQDCRGTHRSEGEFVPHMADRADGEDTVAWIADQPWSDGTVGMYGPSYLGMVQWETAVTGAPALKAIAPTFTSIDNYEAPWYSAGGALSLSLVTMWNVMMYAADAQRSLAAGEDTLSQLQQLGQAALFPEPLNEVLPMAEVPVLAAYGKWWDDWMAHPSHDGYWDAMELTPELKNVMAPALNIGGWYDLYIGQTVRTYTTARRQAGSAQAREGQRLVIGPWDHMSASGVYPDRSFGPLGSAQMMGLTGLHVKFFDRWLRGDTTALDDVAPVKIFVMGIDQWRDEQEWPLPDTRWTDFHLTSAGHANTAGGDGVLTTEPPTGAGHDTYLYDPRRPVPTAGGASMPTTPGFCGPVDQRTVAAREDVLCFAGPVLEEPVEVTGPVSLTLFVSSSAVDTDFTSKLVDVFPDGKAINLCDGILRARYRGGLSAEELMEPGTVYEITIDMTATSNVFLPGHRIRVDVSSSNFPRYDRNTNTGGVIAREGEEQMIPAVNHIHHGPSHPSRLVLPVIDRKDQA
;
A
#
# COMPACT_ATOMS: atom_id res chain seq x y z
N MET A 1 8.86 -16.90 25.01
CA MET A 1 9.04 -17.47 23.66
C MET A 1 9.89 -18.73 23.77
N ARG A 2 9.97 -19.55 22.72
CA ARG A 2 10.68 -20.85 22.69
C ARG A 2 12.17 -20.75 23.02
N ASP A 3 12.75 -19.57 22.84
CA ASP A 3 14.14 -19.22 23.14
C ASP A 3 14.32 -18.60 24.55
N GLY A 4 13.26 -18.51 25.34
CA GLY A 4 13.28 -17.95 26.70
C GLY A 4 13.02 -16.45 26.79
N VAL A 5 12.99 -15.71 25.68
CA VAL A 5 12.68 -14.26 25.69
C VAL A 5 11.23 -14.02 26.10
N ALA A 6 11.01 -13.06 27.01
CA ALA A 6 9.67 -12.70 27.46
C ALA A 6 9.10 -11.52 26.65
N LEU A 7 7.89 -11.69 26.11
CA LEU A 7 7.13 -10.62 25.45
C LEU A 7 6.04 -10.11 26.39
N ALA A 8 5.91 -8.79 26.51
CA ALA A 8 4.95 -8.15 27.39
C ALA A 8 3.58 -8.03 26.71
N ALA A 9 2.51 -8.36 27.42
CA ALA A 9 1.14 -8.25 26.93
C ALA A 9 0.17 -7.69 27.99
N ASN A 10 -0.84 -6.96 27.54
CA ASN A 10 -2.04 -6.61 28.32
C ASN A 10 -3.15 -7.60 27.96
N VAL A 11 -3.89 -8.08 28.96
CA VAL A 11 -4.94 -9.09 28.78
C VAL A 11 -6.25 -8.58 29.38
N TRP A 12 -7.31 -8.58 28.57
CA TRP A 12 -8.69 -8.36 29.00
C TRP A 12 -9.46 -9.65 28.80
N HIS A 13 -10.00 -10.23 29.87
CA HIS A 13 -10.65 -11.53 29.82
C HIS A 13 -11.85 -11.56 30.78
N PRO A 14 -12.82 -12.47 30.59
CA PRO A 14 -13.95 -12.59 31.50
C PRO A 14 -13.47 -12.96 32.92
N ALA A 15 -14.19 -12.47 33.94
CA ALA A 15 -13.89 -12.78 35.33
C ALA A 15 -14.15 -14.26 35.67
N GLU A 16 -15.10 -14.89 34.96
CA GLU A 16 -15.45 -16.31 35.09
C GLU A 16 -15.64 -16.95 33.70
N GLY A 17 -15.27 -18.21 33.56
CA GLY A 17 -15.41 -18.97 32.31
C GLY A 17 -14.26 -18.79 31.33
N GLN A 18 -14.46 -19.33 30.12
CA GLN A 18 -13.52 -19.28 29.00
C GLN A 18 -14.14 -18.50 27.83
N ALA A 19 -13.30 -17.87 27.02
CA ALA A 19 -13.72 -17.15 25.83
C ALA A 19 -12.75 -17.36 24.66
N ALA A 20 -13.28 -17.24 23.44
CA ALA A 20 -12.47 -17.07 22.26
C ALA A 20 -11.61 -15.81 22.40
N THR A 21 -10.35 -15.89 21.97
CA THR A 21 -9.37 -14.82 22.20
C THR A 21 -8.98 -14.11 20.91
N LEU A 22 -8.94 -12.79 20.92
CA LEU A 22 -8.38 -11.99 19.84
C LEU A 22 -7.02 -11.41 20.24
N LEU A 23 -6.02 -11.62 19.39
CA LEU A 23 -4.64 -11.18 19.57
C LEU A 23 -4.30 -10.01 18.63
N VAL A 24 -3.67 -9.00 19.19
CA VAL A 24 -2.99 -7.92 18.46
C VAL A 24 -1.51 -7.93 18.87
N ARG A 25 -0.60 -7.96 17.90
CA ARG A 25 0.85 -7.80 18.12
C ARG A 25 1.31 -6.50 17.44
N LEU A 26 2.00 -5.63 18.16
CA LEU A 26 2.43 -4.32 17.64
C LEU A 26 3.86 -3.96 18.07
N PRO A 27 4.63 -3.24 17.23
CA PRO A 27 5.94 -2.71 17.62
C PRO A 27 5.87 -1.27 18.18
N TYR A 28 4.67 -0.70 18.37
CA TYR A 28 4.45 0.73 18.67
C TYR A 28 4.01 1.03 20.12
N GLY A 29 4.04 0.03 21.00
CA GLY A 29 3.81 0.19 22.43
C GLY A 29 2.36 -0.01 22.83
N LYS A 30 2.06 -1.18 23.38
CA LYS A 30 0.72 -1.62 23.85
C LYS A 30 0.08 -0.74 24.93
N ASP A 31 0.89 0.07 25.62
CA ASP A 31 0.43 0.99 26.68
C ASP A 31 0.20 2.42 26.15
N VAL A 32 0.70 2.73 24.94
CA VAL A 32 0.72 4.08 24.36
C VAL A 32 -0.19 4.18 23.13
N MET A 33 -0.21 3.14 22.30
CA MET A 33 -1.11 3.09 21.15
C MET A 33 -2.56 3.05 21.63
N GLY A 34 -3.16 4.24 21.68
CA GLY A 34 -4.59 4.40 21.77
C GLY A 34 -5.23 3.74 20.54
N PHE A 35 -6.25 2.94 20.78
CA PHE A 35 -7.08 2.22 19.81
C PHE A 35 -7.92 3.17 18.92
N GLY A 36 -7.31 4.25 18.41
CA GLY A 36 -7.98 5.39 17.78
C GLY A 36 -7.73 5.55 16.28
N GLN A 37 -7.03 4.62 15.62
CA GLN A 37 -7.09 4.54 14.17
C GLN A 37 -8.49 4.07 13.76
N SER A 38 -9.17 4.88 12.94
CA SER A 38 -10.59 4.69 12.58
C SER A 38 -10.94 3.37 11.85
N ALA A 39 -9.94 2.58 11.44
CA ALA A 39 -10.12 1.24 10.87
C ALA A 39 -9.86 0.09 11.86
N ILE A 40 -9.53 0.38 13.12
CA ILE A 40 -9.36 -0.61 14.18
C ILE A 40 -10.72 -0.84 14.87
N PRO A 41 -11.14 -2.10 15.09
CA PRO A 41 -12.31 -2.41 15.92
C PRO A 41 -12.22 -1.78 17.31
N ASP A 42 -13.35 -1.27 17.80
CA ASP A 42 -13.46 -0.74 19.15
C ASP A 42 -13.22 -1.85 20.19
N LEU A 43 -12.26 -1.62 21.09
CA LEU A 43 -11.83 -2.61 22.08
C LEU A 43 -12.99 -3.00 23.00
N LEU A 44 -13.78 -2.03 23.46
CA LEU A 44 -14.88 -2.29 24.38
C LEU A 44 -15.98 -3.07 23.68
N ALA A 45 -16.29 -2.75 22.43
CA ALA A 45 -17.25 -3.49 21.63
C ALA A 45 -16.86 -4.97 21.45
N LEU A 46 -15.56 -5.27 21.28
CA LEU A 46 -15.09 -6.67 21.20
C LEU A 46 -15.21 -7.39 22.55
N VAL A 47 -14.87 -6.73 23.65
CA VAL A 47 -15.04 -7.29 25.01
C VAL A 47 -16.53 -7.51 25.32
N GLU A 48 -17.39 -6.54 25.00
CA GLU A 48 -18.85 -6.62 25.17
C GLU A 48 -19.48 -7.71 24.30
N ALA A 49 -18.91 -7.99 23.12
CA ALA A 49 -19.29 -9.11 22.28
C ALA A 49 -18.88 -10.49 22.84
N GLY A 50 -18.09 -10.52 23.93
CA GLY A 50 -17.71 -11.72 24.68
C GLY A 50 -16.35 -12.30 24.32
N TYR A 51 -15.46 -11.54 23.70
CA TYR A 51 -14.08 -11.97 23.41
C TYR A 51 -13.14 -11.63 24.57
N ALA A 52 -12.16 -12.50 24.81
CA ALA A 52 -10.93 -12.11 25.50
C ALA A 52 -9.99 -11.41 24.50
N LEU A 53 -9.19 -10.44 24.96
CA LEU A 53 -8.26 -9.68 24.14
C LEU A 53 -6.85 -9.73 24.71
N VAL A 54 -5.87 -9.91 23.84
CA VAL A 54 -4.45 -9.85 24.15
C VAL A 54 -3.79 -8.82 23.25
N VAL A 55 -3.10 -7.85 23.83
CA VAL A 55 -2.34 -6.83 23.10
C VAL A 55 -0.89 -6.92 23.53
N GLN A 56 -0.01 -7.30 22.60
CA GLN A 56 1.39 -7.67 22.87
C GLN A 56 2.37 -6.71 22.17
N ASP A 57 3.41 -6.30 22.90
CA ASP A 57 4.57 -5.63 22.31
C ASP A 57 5.42 -6.67 21.55
N CYS A 58 5.73 -6.42 20.27
CA CYS A 58 6.65 -7.25 19.49
C CYS A 58 8.03 -7.31 20.16
N ARG A 59 8.80 -8.36 19.85
CA ARG A 59 10.15 -8.58 20.39
C ARG A 59 11.03 -7.34 20.26
N GLY A 60 11.74 -7.02 21.34
CA GLY A 60 12.66 -5.88 21.40
C GLY A 60 12.00 -4.51 21.34
N THR A 61 10.67 -4.43 21.45
CA THR A 61 9.95 -3.16 21.47
C THR A 61 9.36 -2.89 22.85
N HIS A 62 9.39 -1.62 23.27
CA HIS A 62 8.80 -1.15 24.52
C HIS A 62 9.11 -2.04 25.73
N ARG A 63 8.11 -2.78 26.24
CA ARG A 63 8.24 -3.59 27.46
C ARG A 63 8.66 -5.03 27.19
N SER A 64 8.74 -5.44 25.93
CA SER A 64 9.23 -6.76 25.53
C SER A 64 10.76 -6.84 25.55
N GLU A 65 11.27 -8.00 25.94
CA GLU A 65 12.69 -8.32 25.90
C GLU A 65 13.17 -8.59 24.47
N GLY A 66 14.48 -8.73 24.30
CA GLY A 66 15.12 -9.06 23.02
C GLY A 66 15.47 -7.85 22.16
N GLU A 67 15.76 -8.12 20.89
CA GLU A 67 16.11 -7.13 19.87
C GLU A 67 15.06 -7.13 18.76
N PHE A 68 14.66 -5.94 18.33
CA PHE A 68 13.73 -5.78 17.22
C PHE A 68 14.51 -5.74 15.90
N VAL A 69 14.16 -6.68 15.02
CA VAL A 69 14.52 -6.66 13.60
C VAL A 69 13.21 -6.90 12.84
N PRO A 70 12.80 -6.02 11.93
CA PRO A 70 11.47 -6.08 11.32
C PRO A 70 11.24 -7.45 10.66
N HIS A 71 10.10 -8.11 10.93
CA HIS A 71 9.64 -9.35 10.29
C HIS A 71 10.39 -10.63 10.69
N MET A 72 11.59 -10.51 11.26
CA MET A 72 12.48 -11.66 11.45
C MET A 72 12.04 -12.61 12.57
N ALA A 73 11.43 -12.09 13.64
CA ALA A 73 11.00 -12.91 14.78
C ALA A 73 9.50 -13.22 14.79
N ASP A 74 8.71 -12.48 14.00
CA ASP A 74 7.26 -12.40 14.17
C ASP A 74 6.52 -13.69 13.84
N ARG A 75 7.04 -14.52 12.92
CA ARG A 75 6.49 -15.85 12.63
C ARG A 75 6.55 -16.75 13.88
N ALA A 76 7.75 -16.92 14.44
CA ALA A 76 7.97 -17.82 15.58
C ALA A 76 7.32 -17.29 16.87
N ASP A 77 7.43 -15.98 17.12
CA ASP A 77 6.84 -15.36 18.30
C ASP A 77 5.30 -15.33 18.22
N GLY A 78 4.74 -15.17 17.01
CA GLY A 78 3.31 -15.30 16.76
C GLY A 78 2.79 -16.69 17.06
N GLU A 79 3.46 -17.74 16.54
CA GLU A 79 3.12 -19.14 16.82
C GLU A 79 3.16 -19.46 18.32
N ASP A 80 4.24 -19.07 19.01
CA ASP A 80 4.41 -19.28 20.44
C ASP A 80 3.35 -18.54 21.26
N THR A 81 2.99 -17.32 20.84
CA THR A 81 1.97 -16.51 21.52
C THR A 81 0.58 -17.11 21.34
N VAL A 82 0.23 -17.56 20.12
CA VAL A 82 -1.04 -18.25 19.86
C VAL A 82 -1.16 -19.52 20.70
N ALA A 83 -0.09 -20.32 20.78
CA ALA A 83 -0.06 -21.51 21.63
C ALA A 83 -0.20 -21.16 23.12
N TRP A 84 0.53 -20.15 23.61
CA TRP A 84 0.44 -19.69 24.99
C TRP A 84 -0.96 -19.22 25.36
N ILE A 85 -1.64 -18.48 24.47
CA ILE A 85 -3.03 -18.02 24.66
C ILE A 85 -3.98 -19.21 24.78
N ALA A 86 -3.85 -20.20 23.90
CA ALA A 86 -4.75 -21.37 23.88
C ALA A 86 -4.68 -22.19 25.18
N ASP A 87 -3.53 -22.17 25.87
CA ASP A 87 -3.32 -22.88 27.13
C ASP A 87 -3.77 -22.09 28.38
N GLN A 88 -4.23 -20.84 28.23
CA GLN A 88 -4.66 -20.05 29.38
C GLN A 88 -6.03 -20.48 29.93
N PRO A 89 -6.26 -20.41 31.25
CA PRO A 89 -7.51 -20.88 31.87
C PRO A 89 -8.75 -20.05 31.49
N TRP A 90 -8.54 -18.84 30.95
CA TRP A 90 -9.60 -17.94 30.48
C TRP A 90 -9.86 -18.06 28.96
N SER A 91 -9.05 -18.83 28.23
CA SER A 91 -9.20 -19.07 26.80
C SER A 91 -9.97 -20.36 26.53
N ASP A 92 -10.82 -20.39 25.52
CA ASP A 92 -11.49 -21.62 25.06
C ASP A 92 -10.64 -22.46 24.07
N GLY A 93 -9.40 -22.02 23.83
CA GLY A 93 -8.46 -22.66 22.90
C GLY A 93 -8.57 -22.16 21.46
N THR A 94 -9.47 -21.21 21.17
CA THR A 94 -9.58 -20.58 19.85
C THR A 94 -8.99 -19.16 19.86
N VAL A 95 -8.16 -18.87 18.85
CA VAL A 95 -7.49 -17.58 18.71
C VAL A 95 -7.79 -16.98 17.34
N GLY A 96 -8.11 -15.70 17.31
CA GLY A 96 -8.13 -14.88 16.11
C GLY A 96 -7.12 -13.74 16.22
N MET A 97 -6.75 -13.13 15.11
CA MET A 97 -5.91 -11.93 15.11
C MET A 97 -6.59 -10.80 14.33
N TYR A 98 -6.29 -9.56 14.70
CA TYR A 98 -6.75 -8.38 13.97
C TYR A 98 -5.78 -7.21 14.15
N GLY A 99 -5.90 -6.21 13.27
CA GLY A 99 -5.10 -4.98 13.35
C GLY A 99 -4.59 -4.51 11.98
N PRO A 100 -4.24 -3.21 11.88
CA PRO A 100 -3.81 -2.59 10.63
C PRO A 100 -2.29 -2.56 10.46
N SER A 101 -1.81 -2.31 9.24
CA SER A 101 -0.41 -2.01 8.97
C SER A 101 0.49 -3.17 9.41
N TYR A 102 1.53 -2.90 10.22
CA TYR A 102 2.39 -3.93 10.81
C TYR A 102 1.61 -4.93 11.67
N LEU A 103 0.57 -4.48 12.40
CA LEU A 103 -0.33 -5.36 13.17
C LEU A 103 -1.13 -6.28 12.24
N GLY A 104 -1.26 -5.92 10.96
CA GLY A 104 -1.78 -6.76 9.87
C GLY A 104 -0.75 -7.77 9.36
N MET A 105 0.50 -7.33 9.18
CA MET A 105 1.59 -8.14 8.60
C MET A 105 1.89 -9.34 9.49
N VAL A 106 2.00 -9.09 10.80
CA VAL A 106 2.26 -10.13 11.80
C VAL A 106 1.15 -11.18 11.88
N GLN A 107 -0.05 -10.90 11.39
CA GLN A 107 -1.12 -11.91 11.30
C GLN A 107 -0.82 -12.91 10.20
N TRP A 108 -0.37 -12.45 9.02
CA TRP A 108 0.02 -13.33 7.93
C TRP A 108 1.28 -14.12 8.28
N GLU A 109 2.27 -13.47 8.91
CA GLU A 109 3.48 -14.13 9.41
C GLU A 109 3.16 -15.23 10.42
N THR A 110 2.18 -14.99 11.31
CA THR A 110 1.68 -16.03 12.22
C THR A 110 0.90 -17.10 11.46
N ALA A 111 0.05 -16.73 10.51
CA ALA A 111 -0.81 -17.66 9.79
C ALA A 111 -0.05 -18.67 8.92
N VAL A 112 1.07 -18.29 8.31
CA VAL A 112 1.90 -19.19 7.50
C VAL A 112 2.63 -20.26 8.30
N THR A 113 2.71 -20.11 9.64
CA THR A 113 3.24 -21.16 10.52
C THR A 113 2.30 -22.37 10.65
N GLY A 114 1.01 -22.19 10.32
CA GLY A 114 -0.01 -23.22 10.52
C GLY A 114 -0.41 -23.41 11.99
N ALA A 115 -0.19 -22.40 12.86
CA ALA A 115 -0.51 -22.42 14.28
C ALA A 115 -1.91 -23.03 14.56
N PRO A 116 -2.02 -24.18 15.25
CA PRO A 116 -3.27 -24.93 15.31
C PRO A 116 -4.45 -24.19 15.95
N ALA A 117 -4.19 -23.31 16.94
CA ALA A 117 -5.23 -22.55 17.63
C ALA A 117 -5.67 -21.29 16.86
N LEU A 118 -4.94 -20.86 15.82
CA LEU A 118 -5.33 -19.72 14.99
C LEU A 118 -6.45 -20.12 14.03
N LYS A 119 -7.64 -19.54 14.22
CA LYS A 119 -8.85 -19.91 13.46
C LYS A 119 -9.29 -18.86 12.45
N ALA A 120 -8.92 -17.60 12.62
CA ALA A 120 -9.21 -16.52 11.67
C ALA A 120 -8.26 -15.32 11.86
N ILE A 121 -8.01 -14.57 10.79
CA ILE A 121 -7.27 -13.30 10.83
C ILE A 121 -8.10 -12.18 10.20
N ALA A 122 -7.95 -10.94 10.67
CA ALA A 122 -8.54 -9.74 10.08
C ALA A 122 -7.45 -8.69 9.80
N PRO A 123 -6.62 -8.94 8.77
CA PRO A 123 -5.58 -8.01 8.35
C PRO A 123 -6.15 -6.77 7.67
N THR A 124 -5.81 -5.60 8.20
CA THR A 124 -6.18 -4.29 7.63
C THR A 124 -4.93 -3.60 7.07
N PHE A 125 -5.01 -2.95 5.90
CA PHE A 125 -3.94 -2.13 5.31
C PHE A 125 -2.57 -2.80 5.37
N THR A 126 -2.39 -3.94 4.70
CA THR A 126 -1.20 -4.77 4.91
C THR A 126 -0.73 -5.51 3.66
N SER A 127 0.43 -6.18 3.80
CA SER A 127 1.10 -6.91 2.74
C SER A 127 1.55 -8.30 3.17
N ILE A 128 1.78 -9.16 2.17
CA ILE A 128 2.51 -10.42 2.30
C ILE A 128 3.84 -10.42 1.52
N ASP A 129 4.10 -9.36 0.75
CA ASP A 129 5.35 -9.08 0.04
C ASP A 129 5.82 -7.68 0.41
N ASN A 130 6.80 -7.62 1.30
CA ASN A 130 7.29 -6.37 1.88
C ASN A 130 8.16 -5.55 0.91
N TYR A 131 8.69 -6.16 -0.16
CA TYR A 131 9.39 -5.42 -1.21
C TYR A 131 8.38 -4.62 -2.03
N GLU A 132 7.36 -5.27 -2.57
CA GLU A 132 6.36 -4.59 -3.40
C GLU A 132 5.53 -3.56 -2.62
N ALA A 133 5.21 -3.85 -1.36
CA ALA A 133 4.73 -2.84 -0.42
C ALA A 133 5.04 -3.28 1.02
N PRO A 134 5.67 -2.44 1.85
CA PRO A 134 5.66 -0.99 1.68
C PRO A 134 7.03 -0.37 1.39
N TRP A 135 8.11 -1.17 1.36
CA TRP A 135 9.46 -0.62 1.41
C TRP A 135 9.95 -0.14 0.05
N TYR A 136 9.67 -0.91 -1.01
CA TYR A 136 9.86 -0.50 -2.40
C TYR A 136 8.50 -0.33 -3.06
N SER A 137 8.33 -0.86 -4.27
CA SER A 137 7.12 -0.79 -5.07
C SER A 137 7.12 -1.96 -6.07
N ALA A 138 5.96 -2.26 -6.64
CA ALA A 138 5.85 -3.17 -7.78
C ALA A 138 6.71 -2.75 -9.00
N GLY A 139 7.20 -1.50 -9.03
CA GLY A 139 8.11 -0.99 -10.05
C GLY A 139 9.58 -0.86 -9.64
N GLY A 140 9.96 -1.30 -8.44
CA GLY A 140 11.33 -1.31 -7.94
C GLY A 140 11.91 0.05 -7.54
N ALA A 141 11.08 1.08 -7.39
CA ALA A 141 11.49 2.33 -6.74
C ALA A 141 11.27 2.24 -5.21
N LEU A 142 12.18 2.83 -4.43
CA LEU A 142 12.09 2.86 -2.97
C LEU A 142 10.95 3.78 -2.54
N SER A 143 10.10 3.35 -1.61
CA SER A 143 9.05 4.19 -1.03
C SER A 143 9.63 5.17 0.01
N LEU A 144 10.44 6.12 -0.47
CA LEU A 144 11.36 6.95 0.32
C LEU A 144 10.71 7.61 1.54
N SER A 145 9.64 8.39 1.35
CA SER A 145 9.04 9.13 2.47
C SER A 145 8.53 8.22 3.58
N LEU A 146 8.06 7.01 3.24
CA LEU A 146 7.63 6.05 4.24
C LEU A 146 8.82 5.40 4.94
N VAL A 147 9.80 4.95 4.16
CA VAL A 147 11.03 4.32 4.68
C VAL A 147 11.74 5.26 5.64
N THR A 148 11.92 6.53 5.28
CA THR A 148 12.50 7.57 6.16
C THR A 148 11.69 7.74 7.43
N MET A 149 10.39 8.03 7.33
CA MET A 149 9.52 8.30 8.48
C MET A 149 9.46 7.11 9.44
N TRP A 150 9.25 5.91 8.92
CA TRP A 150 9.10 4.72 9.74
C TRP A 150 10.39 4.37 10.48
N ASN A 151 11.55 4.50 9.82
CA ASN A 151 12.84 4.24 10.45
C ASN A 151 13.14 5.24 11.58
N VAL A 152 12.95 6.55 11.37
CA VAL A 152 13.19 7.53 12.45
C VAL A 152 12.26 7.31 13.63
N MET A 153 10.99 6.94 13.38
CA MET A 153 10.02 6.63 14.42
C MET A 153 10.46 5.40 15.23
N MET A 154 10.82 4.30 14.57
CA MET A 154 11.26 3.08 15.23
C MET A 154 12.57 3.25 15.99
N TYR A 155 13.53 3.98 15.42
CA TYR A 155 14.81 4.27 16.08
C TYR A 155 14.63 5.21 17.28
N ALA A 156 13.72 6.19 17.21
CA ALA A 156 13.41 7.02 18.37
C ALA A 156 12.81 6.21 19.52
N ALA A 157 11.93 5.25 19.23
CA ALA A 157 11.36 4.35 20.22
C ALA A 157 12.42 3.42 20.85
N ASP A 158 13.31 2.87 20.03
CA ASP A 158 14.44 2.05 20.49
C ASP A 158 15.41 2.89 21.35
N ALA A 159 15.80 4.09 20.91
CA ALA A 159 16.66 4.99 21.66
C ALA A 159 16.04 5.40 23.01
N GLN A 160 14.72 5.58 23.07
CA GLN A 160 14.02 5.83 24.33
C GLN A 160 14.14 4.64 25.29
N ARG A 161 13.99 3.41 24.79
CA ARG A 161 14.15 2.18 25.56
C ARG A 161 15.60 2.00 26.03
N SER A 162 16.56 2.16 25.14
CA SER A 162 18.00 2.06 25.43
C SER A 162 18.45 3.12 26.44
N LEU A 163 17.94 4.35 26.35
CA LEU A 163 18.18 5.38 27.37
C LEU A 163 17.66 4.98 28.74
N ALA A 164 16.46 4.38 28.83
CA ALA A 164 15.90 3.89 30.09
C ALA A 164 16.71 2.72 30.69
N ALA A 165 17.40 1.95 29.84
CA ALA A 165 18.34 0.90 30.23
C ALA A 165 19.75 1.42 30.57
N GLY A 166 20.04 2.69 30.29
CA GLY A 166 21.38 3.29 30.47
C GLY A 166 22.39 2.95 29.36
N GLU A 167 21.89 2.52 28.20
CA GLU A 167 22.68 2.06 27.04
C GLU A 167 22.86 3.14 25.97
N ASP A 168 22.07 4.22 26.04
CA ASP A 168 22.10 5.33 25.08
C ASP A 168 22.07 6.70 25.79
N THR A 169 22.21 7.77 25.02
CA THR A 169 22.34 9.15 25.49
C THR A 169 21.06 9.96 25.23
N LEU A 170 20.79 10.93 26.11
CA LEU A 170 19.69 11.87 25.90
C LEU A 170 19.84 12.65 24.59
N SER A 171 21.07 12.94 24.15
CA SER A 171 21.34 13.61 22.88
C SER A 171 20.91 12.79 21.67
N GLN A 172 21.16 11.48 21.67
CA GLN A 172 20.74 10.58 20.60
C GLN A 172 19.21 10.56 20.47
N LEU A 173 18.51 10.36 21.61
CA LEU A 173 17.05 10.40 21.67
C LEU A 173 16.50 11.76 21.20
N GLN A 174 17.12 12.87 21.58
CA GLN A 174 16.69 14.20 21.13
C GLN A 174 16.81 14.37 19.62
N GLN A 175 17.91 13.90 19.01
CA GLN A 175 18.11 13.99 17.56
C GLN A 175 17.09 13.14 16.80
N LEU A 176 16.90 11.88 17.20
CA LEU A 176 15.91 10.98 16.61
C LEU A 176 14.47 11.46 16.84
N GLY A 177 14.18 12.00 18.03
CA GLY A 177 12.87 12.56 18.34
C GLY A 177 12.53 13.79 17.49
N GLN A 178 13.50 14.68 17.21
CA GLN A 178 13.30 15.79 16.28
C GLN A 178 13.10 15.29 14.84
N ALA A 179 13.89 14.31 14.41
CA ALA A 179 13.77 13.68 13.10
C ALA A 179 12.40 12.99 12.92
N ALA A 180 11.86 12.35 13.95
CA ALA A 180 10.54 11.73 13.91
C ALA A 180 9.39 12.74 13.87
N LEU A 181 9.55 13.94 14.45
CA LEU A 181 8.56 15.01 14.37
C LEU A 181 8.56 15.73 13.02
N PHE A 182 9.72 15.80 12.35
CA PHE A 182 9.90 16.50 11.08
C PHE A 182 10.75 15.65 10.12
N PRO A 183 10.21 14.51 9.62
CA PRO A 183 10.98 13.60 8.77
C PRO A 183 11.17 14.13 7.34
N GLU A 184 10.37 15.09 6.87
CA GLU A 184 10.33 15.52 5.47
C GLU A 184 11.67 16.04 4.94
N PRO A 185 12.43 16.89 5.67
CA PRO A 185 13.73 17.38 5.21
C PRO A 185 14.77 16.27 5.03
N LEU A 186 14.60 15.11 5.68
CA LEU A 186 15.53 13.99 5.55
C LEU A 186 15.44 13.32 4.18
N ASN A 187 14.29 13.41 3.51
CA ASN A 187 14.12 12.87 2.15
C ASN A 187 14.97 13.63 1.11
N GLU A 188 15.42 14.85 1.43
CA GLU A 188 16.26 15.66 0.54
C GLU A 188 17.76 15.38 0.70
N VAL A 189 18.17 14.61 1.72
CA VAL A 189 19.59 14.33 1.97
C VAL A 189 20.15 13.41 0.89
N LEU A 190 21.32 13.79 0.36
CA LEU A 190 22.08 13.03 -0.63
C LEU A 190 23.55 12.93 -0.18
N PRO A 191 24.19 11.76 -0.31
CA PRO A 191 23.59 10.48 -0.68
C PRO A 191 22.52 10.02 0.32
N MET A 192 21.43 9.44 -0.17
CA MET A 192 20.30 9.01 0.66
C MET A 192 20.73 8.01 1.73
N ALA A 193 21.64 7.10 1.42
CA ALA A 193 22.19 6.14 2.38
C ALA A 193 22.91 6.81 3.56
N GLU A 194 23.32 8.07 3.43
CA GLU A 194 24.08 8.83 4.43
C GLU A 194 23.21 9.79 5.25
N VAL A 195 21.88 9.61 5.28
CA VAL A 195 20.99 10.36 6.19
C VAL A 195 21.53 10.27 7.63
N PRO A 196 22.05 11.37 8.23
CA PRO A 196 22.96 11.26 9.38
C PRO A 196 22.37 10.55 10.59
N VAL A 197 21.10 10.85 10.92
CA VAL A 197 20.42 10.25 12.08
C VAL A 197 20.07 8.77 11.88
N LEU A 198 19.93 8.32 10.64
CA LEU A 198 19.58 6.93 10.30
C LEU A 198 20.84 6.07 10.17
N ALA A 199 21.81 6.52 9.37
CA ALA A 199 23.08 5.85 9.16
C ALA A 199 23.87 5.71 10.47
N ALA A 200 23.89 6.76 11.32
CA ALA A 200 24.63 6.72 12.58
C ALA A 200 24.01 5.78 13.63
N TYR A 201 22.71 5.46 13.54
CA TYR A 201 22.06 4.59 14.53
C TYR A 201 22.40 3.10 14.31
N GLY A 202 22.79 2.70 13.10
CA GLY A 202 23.41 1.40 12.83
C GLY A 202 22.50 0.18 12.99
N LYS A 203 21.22 0.32 12.62
CA LYS A 203 20.24 -0.78 12.55
C LYS A 203 20.02 -1.20 11.09
N TRP A 204 18.83 -1.66 10.71
CA TRP A 204 18.52 -2.25 9.39
C TRP A 204 18.51 -1.27 8.21
N TRP A 205 18.76 0.03 8.43
CA TRP A 205 18.80 1.05 7.37
C TRP A 205 19.83 0.72 6.27
N ASP A 206 21.06 0.36 6.68
CA ASP A 206 22.14 0.09 5.75
C ASP A 206 21.86 -1.15 4.88
N ASP A 207 21.22 -2.17 5.46
CA ASP A 207 20.76 -3.35 4.72
C ASP A 207 19.74 -2.95 3.64
N TRP A 208 18.73 -2.15 4.00
CA TRP A 208 17.70 -1.71 3.04
C TRP A 208 18.27 -0.89 1.89
N MET A 209 19.30 -0.07 2.17
CA MET A 209 20.03 0.69 1.14
C MET A 209 20.99 -0.18 0.31
N ALA A 210 21.41 -1.33 0.83
CA ALA A 210 22.25 -2.30 0.14
C ALA A 210 21.46 -3.28 -0.75
N HIS A 211 20.15 -3.40 -0.54
CA HIS A 211 19.26 -4.34 -1.24
C HIS A 211 18.19 -3.63 -2.09
N PRO A 212 18.56 -2.89 -3.17
CA PRO A 212 17.61 -2.19 -4.03
C PRO A 212 16.81 -3.09 -4.96
N SER A 213 17.30 -4.29 -5.27
CA SER A 213 16.61 -5.29 -6.07
C SER A 213 15.85 -6.28 -5.18
N HIS A 214 14.82 -6.93 -5.71
CA HIS A 214 14.13 -8.03 -5.02
C HIS A 214 15.04 -9.26 -5.04
N ASP A 215 15.94 -9.34 -4.05
CA ASP A 215 16.91 -10.41 -3.89
C ASP A 215 16.61 -11.28 -2.66
N GLY A 216 17.56 -12.16 -2.30
CA GLY A 216 17.41 -13.09 -1.19
C GLY A 216 17.16 -12.45 0.18
N TYR A 217 17.47 -11.15 0.36
CA TYR A 217 17.10 -10.41 1.58
C TYR A 217 15.57 -10.27 1.69
N TRP A 218 14.92 -9.91 0.58
CA TRP A 218 13.47 -9.72 0.52
C TRP A 218 12.71 -11.04 0.41
N ASP A 219 13.27 -12.03 -0.31
CA ASP A 219 12.72 -13.40 -0.37
C ASP A 219 12.52 -14.00 1.03
N ALA A 220 13.41 -13.68 1.97
CA ALA A 220 13.33 -14.16 3.35
C ALA A 220 12.12 -13.61 4.12
N MET A 221 11.54 -12.49 3.68
CA MET A 221 10.38 -11.83 4.30
C MET A 221 9.08 -12.09 3.52
N GLU A 222 9.16 -12.51 2.25
CA GLU A 222 7.99 -12.81 1.43
C GLU A 222 7.21 -14.03 1.96
N LEU A 223 5.88 -13.94 1.98
CA LEU A 223 5.01 -15.00 2.49
C LEU A 223 4.24 -15.75 1.39
N THR A 224 4.22 -15.23 0.15
CA THR A 224 3.47 -15.83 -0.97
C THR A 224 3.74 -17.34 -1.13
N PRO A 225 5.00 -17.83 -1.12
CA PRO A 225 5.30 -19.25 -1.29
C PRO A 225 4.76 -20.15 -0.16
N GLU A 226 4.44 -19.56 0.99
CA GLU A 226 4.03 -20.24 2.21
C GLU A 226 2.50 -20.17 2.46
N LEU A 227 1.74 -19.49 1.61
CA LEU A 227 0.28 -19.39 1.76
C LEU A 227 -0.43 -20.75 1.82
N LYS A 228 0.15 -21.79 1.21
CA LYS A 228 -0.31 -23.19 1.32
C LYS A 228 -0.35 -23.73 2.75
N ASN A 229 0.33 -23.10 3.70
CA ASN A 229 0.32 -23.46 5.11
C ASN A 229 -0.81 -22.75 5.88
N VAL A 230 -1.44 -21.73 5.29
CA VAL A 230 -2.49 -20.95 5.94
C VAL A 230 -3.78 -21.76 6.01
N MET A 231 -4.21 -22.08 7.22
CA MET A 231 -5.45 -22.84 7.49
C MET A 231 -6.62 -21.96 7.91
N ALA A 232 -6.37 -20.70 8.26
CA ALA A 232 -7.34 -19.73 8.76
C ALA A 232 -7.90 -18.85 7.62
N PRO A 233 -9.22 -18.59 7.60
CA PRO A 233 -9.81 -17.54 6.76
C PRO A 233 -9.31 -16.14 7.13
N ALA A 234 -9.28 -15.23 6.16
CA ALA A 234 -8.92 -13.83 6.38
C ALA A 234 -10.02 -12.84 5.97
N LEU A 235 -10.26 -11.83 6.81
CA LEU A 235 -11.01 -10.61 6.47
C LEU A 235 -9.99 -9.54 6.05
N ASN A 236 -9.79 -9.40 4.74
CA ASN A 236 -8.83 -8.47 4.15
C ASN A 236 -9.49 -7.09 4.03
N ILE A 237 -8.90 -6.06 4.64
CA ILE A 237 -9.47 -4.70 4.65
C ILE A 237 -8.47 -3.73 4.04
N GLY A 238 -8.86 -3.04 2.97
CA GLY A 238 -8.05 -2.10 2.21
C GLY A 238 -8.69 -0.71 2.10
N GLY A 239 -7.92 0.24 1.59
CA GLY A 239 -8.40 1.58 1.23
C GLY A 239 -7.90 1.95 -0.17
N TRP A 240 -8.71 2.60 -1.00
CA TRP A 240 -8.28 2.98 -2.35
C TRP A 240 -7.07 3.92 -2.37
N TYR A 241 -6.86 4.67 -1.28
CA TYR A 241 -5.71 5.56 -1.08
C TYR A 241 -4.78 5.05 0.02
N ASP A 242 -4.90 3.78 0.42
CA ASP A 242 -3.97 3.13 1.32
C ASP A 242 -2.76 2.59 0.55
N LEU A 243 -1.57 2.77 1.11
CA LEU A 243 -0.30 2.41 0.47
C LEU A 243 -0.15 0.90 0.18
N TYR A 244 -0.98 0.05 0.81
CA TYR A 244 -1.02 -1.39 0.57
C TYR A 244 -2.11 -1.85 -0.40
N ILE A 245 -2.85 -0.95 -1.06
CA ILE A 245 -4.02 -1.35 -1.86
C ILE A 245 -3.70 -2.46 -2.88
N GLY A 246 -2.57 -2.35 -3.58
CA GLY A 246 -2.11 -3.38 -4.52
C GLY A 246 -1.88 -4.74 -3.85
N GLN A 247 -1.19 -4.75 -2.71
CA GLN A 247 -0.92 -5.95 -1.94
C GLN A 247 -2.15 -6.52 -1.24
N THR A 248 -3.09 -5.68 -0.80
CA THR A 248 -4.36 -6.12 -0.19
C THR A 248 -5.17 -6.95 -1.18
N VAL A 249 -5.34 -6.46 -2.42
CA VAL A 249 -6.10 -7.19 -3.44
C VAL A 249 -5.36 -8.43 -3.96
N ARG A 250 -4.03 -8.36 -4.10
CA ARG A 250 -3.20 -9.51 -4.49
C ARG A 250 -3.20 -10.60 -3.42
N THR A 251 -3.13 -10.23 -2.15
CA THR A 251 -3.21 -11.15 -1.00
C THR A 251 -4.55 -11.88 -0.99
N TYR A 252 -5.67 -11.14 -1.07
CA TYR A 252 -7.01 -11.76 -1.13
C TYR A 252 -7.12 -12.77 -2.28
N THR A 253 -6.76 -12.37 -3.50
CA THR A 253 -6.89 -13.25 -4.67
C THR A 253 -5.96 -14.46 -4.62
N THR A 254 -4.75 -14.30 -4.09
CA THR A 254 -3.79 -15.40 -3.98
C THR A 254 -4.18 -16.35 -2.85
N ALA A 255 -4.57 -15.85 -1.68
CA ALA A 255 -5.07 -16.68 -0.57
C ALA A 255 -6.32 -17.46 -0.98
N ARG A 256 -7.25 -16.85 -1.73
CA ARG A 256 -8.43 -17.53 -2.32
C ARG A 256 -8.07 -18.76 -3.14
N ARG A 257 -6.91 -18.77 -3.80
CA ARG A 257 -6.42 -19.86 -4.66
C ARG A 257 -5.51 -20.84 -3.91
N GLN A 258 -4.64 -20.33 -3.04
CA GLN A 258 -3.48 -21.06 -2.54
C GLN A 258 -3.52 -21.39 -1.05
N ALA A 259 -4.44 -20.80 -0.26
CA ALA A 259 -4.54 -21.14 1.16
C ALA A 259 -4.76 -22.65 1.35
N GLY A 260 -4.21 -23.21 2.43
CA GLY A 260 -4.02 -24.64 2.58
C GLY A 260 -5.29 -25.46 2.83
N SER A 261 -6.37 -24.85 3.32
CA SER A 261 -7.65 -25.53 3.53
C SER A 261 -8.77 -24.96 2.64
N ALA A 262 -9.78 -25.77 2.32
CA ALA A 262 -10.96 -25.29 1.60
C ALA A 262 -11.66 -24.17 2.38
N GLN A 263 -11.75 -24.32 3.71
CA GLN A 263 -12.25 -23.29 4.61
C GLN A 263 -11.44 -21.98 4.50
N ALA A 264 -10.11 -22.04 4.54
CA ALA A 264 -9.25 -20.86 4.43
C ALA A 264 -9.45 -20.17 3.09
N ARG A 265 -9.57 -20.92 1.99
CA ARG A 265 -9.85 -20.37 0.67
C ARG A 265 -11.25 -19.75 0.64
N GLU A 266 -12.29 -20.51 0.96
CA GLU A 266 -13.71 -20.12 0.84
C GLU A 266 -14.15 -19.03 1.82
N GLY A 267 -13.49 -18.97 2.98
CA GLY A 267 -13.77 -18.00 4.02
C GLY A 267 -13.12 -16.64 3.82
N GLN A 268 -12.29 -16.43 2.79
CA GLN A 268 -11.72 -15.12 2.50
C GLN A 268 -12.82 -14.07 2.28
N ARG A 269 -12.62 -12.89 2.86
CA ARG A 269 -13.46 -11.69 2.64
C ARG A 269 -12.58 -10.51 2.26
N LEU A 270 -13.14 -9.58 1.48
CA LEU A 270 -12.47 -8.35 1.06
C LEU A 270 -13.39 -7.14 1.29
N VAL A 271 -12.87 -6.14 1.98
CA VAL A 271 -13.54 -4.84 2.18
C VAL A 271 -12.61 -3.73 1.72
N ILE A 272 -13.07 -2.85 0.85
CA ILE A 272 -12.26 -1.70 0.41
C ILE A 272 -13.08 -0.42 0.48
N GLY A 273 -12.66 0.51 1.34
CA GLY A 273 -13.26 1.84 1.44
C GLY A 273 -12.45 2.93 0.73
N PRO A 274 -12.97 4.17 0.67
CA PRO A 274 -12.26 5.30 0.09
C PRO A 274 -11.33 5.92 1.15
N TRP A 275 -10.44 5.10 1.70
CA TRP A 275 -9.62 5.39 2.87
C TRP A 275 -8.14 5.49 2.52
N ASP A 276 -7.41 6.17 3.38
CA ASP A 276 -5.95 6.18 3.42
C ASP A 276 -5.44 5.42 4.64
N HIS A 277 -4.11 5.36 4.80
CA HIS A 277 -3.46 4.58 5.84
C HIS A 277 -3.81 5.01 7.28
N MET A 278 -4.09 6.31 7.51
CA MET A 278 -4.34 6.86 8.85
C MET A 278 -5.79 7.25 9.08
N SER A 279 -6.57 7.49 8.02
CA SER A 279 -7.95 7.93 8.09
C SER A 279 -8.87 7.06 7.23
N ALA A 280 -9.87 6.50 7.91
CA ALA A 280 -11.01 5.79 7.33
C ALA A 280 -12.31 6.61 7.46
N SER A 281 -12.20 7.94 7.47
CA SER A 281 -13.35 8.85 7.53
C SER A 281 -14.02 9.08 6.16
N GLY A 282 -13.27 8.91 5.07
CA GLY A 282 -13.72 9.22 3.71
C GLY A 282 -13.84 10.73 3.43
N VAL A 283 -13.24 11.59 4.25
CA VAL A 283 -13.28 13.05 4.07
C VAL A 283 -11.87 13.62 3.93
N TYR A 284 -11.62 14.26 2.78
CA TYR A 284 -10.34 14.88 2.43
C TYR A 284 -10.52 16.36 2.07
N PRO A 285 -9.44 17.17 2.09
CA PRO A 285 -9.51 18.59 1.76
C PRO A 285 -10.14 18.87 0.39
N ASP A 286 -9.77 18.09 -0.63
CA ASP A 286 -10.25 18.30 -2.00
C ASP A 286 -11.43 17.39 -2.39
N ARG A 287 -11.76 16.37 -1.59
CA ARG A 287 -12.83 15.42 -1.91
C ARG A 287 -13.44 14.82 -0.64
N SER A 288 -14.75 14.91 -0.51
CA SER A 288 -15.49 14.22 0.55
C SER A 288 -16.38 13.16 -0.06
N PHE A 289 -16.23 11.91 0.36
CA PHE A 289 -17.06 10.76 -0.06
C PHE A 289 -18.34 10.62 0.80
N GLY A 290 -18.66 11.64 1.59
CA GLY A 290 -19.81 11.66 2.48
C GLY A 290 -19.65 10.77 3.72
N PRO A 291 -20.59 10.87 4.69
CA PRO A 291 -20.52 10.12 5.95
C PRO A 291 -20.57 8.60 5.73
N LEU A 292 -21.26 8.15 4.68
CA LEU A 292 -21.37 6.74 4.32
C LEU A 292 -20.02 6.15 3.87
N GLY A 293 -19.07 6.96 3.41
CA GLY A 293 -17.71 6.52 3.09
C GLY A 293 -16.88 6.15 4.32
N SER A 294 -17.32 6.49 5.54
CA SER A 294 -16.55 6.19 6.76
C SER A 294 -16.67 4.72 7.20
N ALA A 295 -15.58 4.15 7.72
CA ALA A 295 -15.56 2.80 8.29
C ALA A 295 -16.55 2.64 9.46
N GLN A 296 -16.72 3.70 10.26
CA GLN A 296 -17.67 3.72 11.37
C GLN A 296 -19.12 3.58 10.88
N MET A 297 -19.54 4.39 9.91
CA MET A 297 -20.92 4.34 9.38
C MET A 297 -21.18 3.07 8.56
N MET A 298 -20.14 2.50 7.93
CA MET A 298 -20.22 1.19 7.30
C MET A 298 -20.45 0.07 8.33
N GLY A 299 -20.04 0.26 9.58
CA GLY A 299 -20.18 -0.73 10.65
C GLY A 299 -19.03 -1.73 10.70
N LEU A 300 -17.80 -1.29 10.39
CA LEU A 300 -16.62 -2.16 10.29
C LEU A 300 -16.37 -3.00 11.56
N THR A 301 -16.57 -2.44 12.76
CA THR A 301 -16.46 -3.21 14.02
C THR A 301 -17.48 -4.34 14.09
N GLY A 302 -18.73 -4.09 13.69
CA GLY A 302 -19.77 -5.12 13.65
C GLY A 302 -19.44 -6.24 12.65
N LEU A 303 -18.81 -5.90 11.53
CA LEU A 303 -18.33 -6.88 10.56
C LEU A 303 -17.21 -7.76 11.13
N HIS A 304 -16.27 -7.20 11.90
CA HIS A 304 -15.26 -8.00 12.61
C HIS A 304 -15.90 -8.99 13.57
N VAL A 305 -16.87 -8.54 14.38
CA VAL A 305 -17.60 -9.42 15.30
C VAL A 305 -18.28 -10.56 14.55
N LYS A 306 -19.06 -10.28 13.50
CA LYS A 306 -19.68 -11.31 12.65
C LYS A 306 -18.67 -12.30 12.07
N PHE A 307 -17.53 -11.80 11.60
CA PHE A 307 -16.46 -12.64 11.05
C PHE A 307 -15.85 -13.56 12.09
N PHE A 308 -15.52 -13.05 13.28
CA PHE A 308 -14.98 -13.87 14.35
C PHE A 308 -16.03 -14.82 14.95
N ASP A 309 -17.31 -14.44 14.98
CA ASP A 309 -18.40 -15.31 15.44
C ASP A 309 -18.49 -16.57 14.58
N ARG A 310 -18.36 -16.40 13.27
CA ARG A 310 -18.37 -17.50 12.32
C ARG A 310 -17.24 -18.50 12.54
N TRP A 311 -16.04 -18.00 12.81
CA TRP A 311 -14.81 -18.79 12.74
C TRP A 311 -14.24 -19.22 14.09
N LEU A 312 -14.45 -18.45 15.15
CA LEU A 312 -13.98 -18.76 16.49
C LEU A 312 -15.11 -19.36 17.34
N ARG A 313 -16.34 -18.84 17.22
CA ARG A 313 -17.49 -19.26 18.05
C ARG A 313 -18.44 -20.25 17.37
N GLY A 314 -18.19 -20.56 16.09
CA GLY A 314 -18.93 -21.58 15.34
C GLY A 314 -20.34 -21.17 14.92
N ASP A 315 -20.70 -19.89 14.97
CA ASP A 315 -22.00 -19.41 14.48
C ASP A 315 -22.02 -19.46 12.95
N THR A 316 -22.61 -20.53 12.41
CA THR A 316 -22.65 -20.75 10.96
C THR A 316 -23.46 -19.72 10.18
N THR A 317 -24.29 -18.92 10.86
CA THR A 317 -25.20 -17.94 10.25
C THR A 317 -24.67 -16.51 10.29
N ALA A 318 -23.59 -16.25 11.04
CA ALA A 318 -23.08 -14.90 11.29
C ALA A 318 -22.67 -14.10 10.02
N LEU A 319 -22.42 -14.79 8.90
CA LEU A 319 -22.04 -14.18 7.61
C LEU A 319 -23.08 -14.37 6.51
N ASP A 320 -24.31 -14.80 6.81
CA ASP A 320 -25.35 -15.06 5.80
C ASP A 320 -25.76 -13.80 5.02
N ASP A 321 -25.61 -12.62 5.63
CA ASP A 321 -25.87 -11.31 5.02
C ASP A 321 -24.59 -10.56 4.61
N VAL A 322 -23.43 -11.22 4.62
CA VAL A 322 -22.12 -10.61 4.30
C VAL A 322 -21.59 -11.17 2.99
N ALA A 323 -21.55 -10.33 1.96
CA ALA A 323 -20.98 -10.69 0.67
C ALA A 323 -19.46 -10.98 0.77
N PRO A 324 -18.90 -11.82 -0.12
CA PRO A 324 -17.46 -12.09 -0.16
C PRO A 324 -16.61 -10.84 -0.36
N VAL A 325 -17.09 -9.90 -1.17
CA VAL A 325 -16.42 -8.64 -1.50
C VAL A 325 -17.37 -7.48 -1.24
N LYS A 326 -16.89 -6.45 -0.55
CA LYS A 326 -17.62 -5.20 -0.32
C LYS A 326 -16.72 -4.02 -0.65
N ILE A 327 -17.09 -3.22 -1.64
CA ILE A 327 -16.26 -2.11 -2.13
C ILE A 327 -17.04 -0.80 -2.08
N PHE A 328 -16.34 0.29 -1.79
CA PHE A 328 -16.88 1.63 -1.98
C PHE A 328 -16.59 2.09 -3.41
N VAL A 329 -17.62 2.28 -4.21
CA VAL A 329 -17.51 2.75 -5.58
C VAL A 329 -17.48 4.27 -5.56
N MET A 330 -16.31 4.87 -5.81
CA MET A 330 -16.15 6.32 -5.87
C MET A 330 -16.88 6.91 -7.07
N GLY A 331 -17.14 8.22 -7.04
CA GLY A 331 -17.88 8.92 -8.10
C GLY A 331 -19.37 8.90 -7.81
N ILE A 332 -19.99 7.71 -7.78
CA ILE A 332 -21.36 7.54 -7.26
C ILE A 332 -21.42 7.51 -5.73
N ASP A 333 -20.27 7.31 -5.07
CA ASP A 333 -20.04 7.36 -3.63
C ASP A 333 -20.92 6.41 -2.81
N GLN A 334 -20.92 5.14 -3.21
CA GLN A 334 -21.79 4.12 -2.60
C GLN A 334 -21.04 2.82 -2.34
N TRP A 335 -21.36 2.18 -1.21
CA TRP A 335 -20.95 0.79 -0.95
C TRP A 335 -21.72 -0.16 -1.84
N ARG A 336 -21.01 -1.13 -2.43
CA ARG A 336 -21.58 -2.18 -3.25
C ARG A 336 -21.01 -3.54 -2.86
N ASP A 337 -21.90 -4.52 -2.81
CA ASP A 337 -21.56 -5.92 -2.57
C ASP A 337 -21.27 -6.62 -3.90
N GLU A 338 -20.20 -7.41 -3.92
CA GLU A 338 -19.74 -8.18 -5.07
C GLU A 338 -19.40 -9.61 -4.62
N GLN A 339 -19.41 -10.54 -5.56
CA GLN A 339 -19.17 -11.95 -5.27
C GLN A 339 -17.70 -12.34 -5.40
N GLU A 340 -16.96 -11.65 -6.27
CA GLU A 340 -15.59 -11.99 -6.63
C GLU A 340 -14.77 -10.73 -6.88
N TRP A 341 -13.45 -10.86 -6.75
CA TRP A 341 -12.48 -9.85 -7.16
C TRP A 341 -11.35 -10.54 -7.94
N PRO A 342 -10.94 -10.03 -9.12
CA PRO A 342 -11.58 -8.97 -9.90
C PRO A 342 -13.04 -9.29 -10.25
N LEU A 343 -13.84 -8.29 -10.60
CA LEU A 343 -15.25 -8.50 -10.95
C LEU A 343 -15.35 -9.40 -12.19
N PRO A 344 -16.26 -10.40 -12.22
CA PRO A 344 -16.31 -11.38 -13.32
C PRO A 344 -16.67 -10.74 -14.67
N ASP A 345 -17.50 -9.69 -14.66
CA ASP A 345 -17.97 -9.00 -15.86
C ASP A 345 -17.02 -7.87 -16.31
N THR A 346 -15.75 -7.92 -15.90
CA THR A 346 -14.75 -6.91 -16.26
C THR A 346 -14.44 -6.95 -17.74
N ARG A 347 -14.67 -5.82 -18.43
CA ARG A 347 -14.24 -5.60 -19.81
C ARG A 347 -12.94 -4.80 -19.83
N TRP A 348 -11.82 -5.52 -19.95
CA TRP A 348 -10.51 -4.92 -20.17
C TRP A 348 -10.51 -4.10 -21.46
N THR A 349 -10.40 -2.78 -21.31
CA THR A 349 -10.54 -1.83 -22.43
C THR A 349 -9.28 -1.00 -22.54
N ASP A 350 -8.69 -1.01 -23.74
CA ASP A 350 -7.52 -0.21 -24.07
C ASP A 350 -7.94 1.22 -24.42
N PHE A 351 -7.33 2.20 -23.75
CA PHE A 351 -7.38 3.61 -24.07
C PHE A 351 -5.99 4.05 -24.54
N HIS A 352 -5.84 4.18 -25.85
CA HIS A 352 -4.59 4.56 -26.50
C HIS A 352 -4.26 6.03 -26.28
N LEU A 353 -2.97 6.30 -26.07
CA LEU A 353 -2.42 7.64 -25.97
C LEU A 353 -2.09 8.15 -27.39
N THR A 354 -2.43 9.40 -27.68
CA THR A 354 -2.05 10.07 -28.94
C THR A 354 -1.95 11.58 -28.72
N SER A 355 -1.11 12.26 -29.50
CA SER A 355 -0.91 13.71 -29.48
C SER A 355 -0.32 14.19 -30.81
N ALA A 356 -0.18 15.50 -31.01
CA ALA A 356 0.68 16.06 -32.05
C ALA A 356 2.07 16.48 -31.51
N GLY A 357 2.53 15.81 -30.44
CA GLY A 357 3.82 16.02 -29.79
C GLY A 357 3.85 17.13 -28.74
N HIS A 358 2.67 17.56 -28.26
CA HIS A 358 2.53 18.64 -27.27
C HIS A 358 1.62 18.22 -26.11
N ALA A 359 1.71 16.97 -25.64
CA ALA A 359 0.94 16.51 -24.48
C ALA A 359 1.43 17.09 -23.13
N ASN A 360 2.50 17.88 -23.12
CA ASN A 360 3.02 18.53 -21.93
C ASN A 360 1.96 19.45 -21.29
N THR A 361 1.78 19.32 -19.98
CA THR A 361 0.78 20.01 -19.16
C THR A 361 -0.68 19.64 -19.47
N ALA A 362 -1.59 19.99 -18.55
CA ALA A 362 -3.04 19.86 -18.75
C ALA A 362 -3.60 20.73 -19.90
N GLY A 363 -2.83 21.71 -20.38
CA GLY A 363 -3.17 22.54 -21.53
C GLY A 363 -2.66 21.99 -22.87
N GLY A 364 -1.98 20.85 -22.85
CA GLY A 364 -1.45 20.18 -24.03
C GLY A 364 -2.51 19.53 -24.92
N ASP A 365 -2.06 18.84 -25.97
CA ASP A 365 -2.91 18.20 -26.99
C ASP A 365 -3.01 16.67 -26.84
N GLY A 366 -2.62 16.14 -25.68
CA GLY A 366 -2.68 14.71 -25.38
C GLY A 366 -4.12 14.21 -25.27
N VAL A 367 -4.43 13.14 -26.00
CA VAL A 367 -5.76 12.53 -26.10
C VAL A 367 -5.70 11.06 -25.68
N LEU A 368 -6.73 10.62 -24.94
CA LEU A 368 -7.05 9.21 -24.73
C LEU A 368 -8.23 8.81 -25.62
N THR A 369 -8.08 7.70 -26.34
CA THR A 369 -9.13 7.18 -27.23
C THR A 369 -9.12 5.65 -27.24
N THR A 370 -10.28 5.02 -27.44
CA THR A 370 -10.38 3.57 -27.61
C THR A 370 -10.02 3.12 -29.03
N GLU A 371 -9.95 4.05 -29.98
CA GLU A 371 -9.53 3.75 -31.35
C GLU A 371 -7.99 3.64 -31.41
N PRO A 372 -7.44 2.59 -32.05
CA PRO A 372 -6.00 2.44 -32.21
C PRO A 372 -5.36 3.64 -32.92
N PRO A 373 -4.15 4.07 -32.52
CA PRO A 373 -3.49 5.22 -33.11
C PRO A 373 -3.09 4.92 -34.56
N THR A 374 -3.42 5.82 -35.49
CA THR A 374 -3.13 5.66 -36.92
C THR A 374 -1.83 6.34 -37.36
N GLY A 375 -1.37 7.34 -36.61
CA GLY A 375 -0.15 8.10 -36.87
C GLY A 375 0.94 7.79 -35.85
N ALA A 376 2.19 7.74 -36.31
CA ALA A 376 3.35 7.61 -35.43
C ALA A 376 3.78 9.00 -34.92
N GLY A 377 4.08 9.09 -33.62
CA GLY A 377 4.56 10.30 -32.97
C GLY A 377 5.14 9.97 -31.59
N HIS A 378 5.61 11.00 -30.91
CA HIS A 378 6.02 10.91 -29.52
C HIS A 378 5.90 12.27 -28.84
N ASP A 379 5.73 12.25 -27.52
CA ASP A 379 5.84 13.41 -26.65
C ASP A 379 7.20 13.39 -25.95
N THR A 380 7.78 14.57 -25.72
CA THR A 380 9.12 14.71 -25.13
C THR A 380 9.06 15.58 -23.89
N TYR A 381 9.82 15.21 -22.86
CA TYR A 381 10.04 16.05 -21.70
C TYR A 381 11.43 15.86 -21.11
N LEU A 382 11.87 16.84 -20.31
CA LEU A 382 13.11 16.78 -19.56
C LEU A 382 12.80 16.41 -18.10
N TYR A 383 13.31 15.29 -17.65
CA TYR A 383 13.36 14.95 -16.23
C TYR A 383 14.71 15.38 -15.63
N ASP A 384 14.67 16.29 -14.65
CA ASP A 384 15.84 16.67 -13.85
C ASP A 384 15.63 16.17 -12.40
N PRO A 385 16.47 15.24 -11.90
CA PRO A 385 16.35 14.72 -10.53
C PRO A 385 16.43 15.81 -9.44
N ARG A 386 16.98 16.98 -9.75
CA ARG A 386 17.03 18.15 -8.83
C ARG A 386 15.70 18.89 -8.74
N ARG A 387 14.77 18.63 -9.66
CA ARG A 387 13.46 19.28 -9.73
C ARG A 387 12.37 18.23 -9.98
N PRO A 388 12.25 17.18 -9.16
CA PRO A 388 11.29 16.12 -9.40
C PRO A 388 9.86 16.66 -9.33
N VAL A 389 8.92 15.92 -9.94
CA VAL A 389 7.50 16.15 -9.78
C VAL A 389 7.12 15.83 -8.33
N PRO A 390 6.48 16.77 -7.61
CA PRO A 390 6.10 16.56 -6.22
C PRO A 390 4.97 15.54 -6.11
N THR A 391 5.02 14.71 -5.08
CA THR A 391 3.89 13.87 -4.67
C THR A 391 2.72 14.75 -4.26
N ALA A 392 1.56 14.48 -4.84
CA ALA A 392 0.29 15.10 -4.49
C ALA A 392 -0.79 14.03 -4.49
N GLY A 393 -1.24 13.64 -3.31
CA GLY A 393 -2.20 12.56 -3.12
C GLY A 393 -1.66 11.16 -3.41
N GLY A 394 -2.58 10.26 -3.70
CA GLY A 394 -2.31 8.86 -4.05
C GLY A 394 -2.26 7.96 -2.81
N ALA A 395 -1.83 6.73 -3.04
CA ALA A 395 -1.67 5.68 -2.03
C ALA A 395 -0.34 5.84 -1.28
N SER A 396 -0.27 6.84 -0.38
CA SER A 396 0.94 7.22 0.35
C SER A 396 0.70 7.27 1.86
N MET A 397 1.76 7.32 2.66
CA MET A 397 1.64 7.59 4.09
C MET A 397 1.37 9.09 4.33
N PRO A 398 0.30 9.51 5.04
CA PRO A 398 -0.04 10.92 5.21
C PRO A 398 0.89 11.60 6.22
N THR A 399 2.04 12.08 5.76
CA THR A 399 3.01 12.85 6.56
C THR A 399 2.66 14.34 6.66
N THR A 400 2.12 14.91 5.57
CA THR A 400 1.72 16.32 5.49
C THR A 400 0.40 16.51 4.71
N PRO A 401 -0.33 17.62 4.89
CA PRO A 401 -1.56 17.90 4.15
C PRO A 401 -1.33 17.88 2.63
N GLY A 402 -2.17 17.15 1.89
CA GLY A 402 -2.08 17.02 0.43
C GLY A 402 -1.09 15.97 -0.08
N PHE A 403 -0.40 15.25 0.80
CA PHE A 403 0.55 14.21 0.40
C PHE A 403 -0.08 12.84 0.10
N CYS A 404 -1.31 12.60 0.59
CA CYS A 404 -2.04 11.34 0.44
C CYS A 404 -3.52 11.61 0.11
N GLY A 405 -4.18 10.64 -0.52
CA GLY A 405 -5.62 10.68 -0.77
C GLY A 405 -6.01 11.25 -2.15
N PRO A 406 -7.30 11.58 -2.33
CA PRO A 406 -7.83 12.28 -3.50
C PRO A 406 -7.46 13.77 -3.44
N VAL A 407 -6.38 14.14 -4.12
CA VAL A 407 -5.83 15.50 -4.15
C VAL A 407 -5.98 16.08 -5.55
N ASP A 408 -6.24 17.38 -5.61
CA ASP A 408 -6.37 18.09 -6.86
C ASP A 408 -5.00 18.25 -7.58
N GLN A 409 -4.91 17.68 -8.78
CA GLN A 409 -3.69 17.56 -9.57
C GLN A 409 -3.42 18.79 -10.45
N ARG A 410 -4.26 19.83 -10.44
CA ARG A 410 -4.06 21.02 -11.30
C ARG A 410 -2.67 21.66 -11.18
N THR A 411 -2.11 21.71 -9.97
CA THR A 411 -0.77 22.27 -9.73
C THR A 411 0.33 21.38 -10.32
N VAL A 412 0.20 20.06 -10.18
CA VAL A 412 1.17 19.09 -10.71
C VAL A 412 1.11 19.07 -12.23
N ALA A 413 -0.09 19.03 -12.79
CA ALA A 413 -0.34 18.98 -14.23
C ALA A 413 -0.01 20.30 -14.96
N ALA A 414 0.43 21.34 -14.27
CA ALA A 414 0.94 22.57 -14.89
C ALA A 414 2.42 22.49 -15.27
N ARG A 415 3.11 21.39 -14.94
CA ARG A 415 4.53 21.22 -15.20
C ARG A 415 4.82 20.65 -16.58
N GLU A 416 5.88 21.14 -17.21
CA GLU A 416 6.34 20.69 -18.54
C GLU A 416 6.81 19.23 -18.57
N ASP A 417 7.20 18.66 -17.44
CA ASP A 417 7.58 17.25 -17.30
C ASP A 417 6.43 16.35 -16.86
N VAL A 418 5.18 16.83 -16.96
CA VAL A 418 3.97 16.04 -16.77
C VAL A 418 3.16 16.06 -18.06
N LEU A 419 3.13 14.93 -18.76
CA LEU A 419 2.32 14.74 -19.95
C LEU A 419 0.90 14.36 -19.55
N CYS A 420 -0.11 15.03 -20.10
CA CYS A 420 -1.51 14.79 -19.79
C CYS A 420 -2.24 14.28 -21.03
N PHE A 421 -2.85 13.09 -20.93
CA PHE A 421 -3.69 12.53 -21.98
C PHE A 421 -5.12 12.40 -21.46
N ALA A 422 -6.07 13.10 -22.08
CA ALA A 422 -7.46 13.15 -21.63
C ALA A 422 -8.43 12.61 -22.68
N GLY A 423 -9.44 11.86 -22.24
CA GLY A 423 -10.58 11.47 -23.07
C GLY A 423 -11.54 12.65 -23.34
N PRO A 424 -12.54 12.44 -24.21
CA PRO A 424 -13.63 13.41 -24.38
C PRO A 424 -14.40 13.60 -23.06
N VAL A 425 -15.18 14.70 -22.98
CA VAL A 425 -16.20 14.82 -21.92
C VAL A 425 -17.17 13.66 -22.09
N LEU A 426 -17.40 12.92 -21.01
CA LEU A 426 -18.28 11.77 -21.02
C LEU A 426 -19.76 12.23 -21.09
N GLU A 427 -20.52 11.63 -22.01
CA GLU A 427 -21.98 11.80 -22.09
C GLU A 427 -22.73 10.76 -21.24
N GLU A 428 -22.13 9.58 -21.06
CA GLU A 428 -22.62 8.47 -20.25
C GLU A 428 -21.60 8.13 -19.15
N PRO A 429 -22.03 7.62 -17.99
CA PRO A 429 -21.10 7.19 -16.95
C PRO A 429 -20.23 6.03 -17.42
N VAL A 430 -18.95 6.05 -17.04
CA VAL A 430 -18.02 4.94 -17.26
C VAL A 430 -17.51 4.46 -15.90
N GLU A 431 -17.85 3.23 -15.53
CA GLU A 431 -17.30 2.61 -14.33
C GLU A 431 -15.97 1.94 -14.63
N VAL A 432 -14.97 2.23 -13.80
CA VAL A 432 -13.67 1.57 -13.77
C VAL A 432 -13.47 0.96 -12.39
N THR A 433 -13.55 -0.37 -12.29
CA THR A 433 -13.43 -1.10 -11.03
C THR A 433 -12.55 -2.34 -11.20
N GLY A 434 -11.34 -2.31 -10.65
CA GLY A 434 -10.38 -3.39 -10.76
C GLY A 434 -8.92 -2.92 -10.77
N PRO A 435 -7.99 -3.84 -11.05
CA PRO A 435 -6.58 -3.51 -11.34
C PRO A 435 -6.44 -2.58 -12.55
N VAL A 436 -5.51 -1.61 -12.48
CA VAL A 436 -5.23 -0.65 -13.57
C VAL A 436 -3.75 -0.75 -13.96
N SER A 437 -3.46 -0.71 -15.26
CA SER A 437 -2.09 -0.67 -15.76
C SER A 437 -1.94 0.27 -16.95
N LEU A 438 -0.71 0.75 -17.17
CA LEU A 438 -0.34 1.55 -18.32
C LEU A 438 0.80 0.87 -19.06
N THR A 439 0.57 0.46 -20.30
CA THR A 439 1.64 -0.01 -21.20
C THR A 439 2.15 1.17 -22.00
N LEU A 440 3.45 1.45 -21.92
CA LEU A 440 4.11 2.54 -22.62
C LEU A 440 5.23 2.02 -23.52
N PHE A 441 5.39 2.66 -24.67
CA PHE A 441 6.59 2.58 -25.48
C PHE A 441 7.45 3.80 -25.18
N VAL A 442 8.61 3.59 -24.58
CA VAL A 442 9.44 4.66 -24.02
C VAL A 442 10.86 4.62 -24.57
N SER A 443 11.49 5.78 -24.67
CA SER A 443 12.94 5.86 -24.81
C SER A 443 13.48 6.98 -23.93
N SER A 444 14.78 6.90 -23.61
CA SER A 444 15.47 7.89 -22.79
C SER A 444 16.83 8.23 -23.40
N SER A 445 17.33 9.43 -23.13
CA SER A 445 18.74 9.76 -23.34
C SER A 445 19.68 9.12 -22.30
N ALA A 446 19.12 8.62 -21.20
CA ALA A 446 19.85 8.00 -20.10
C ALA A 446 19.87 6.47 -20.19
N VAL A 447 20.78 5.85 -19.44
CA VAL A 447 20.91 4.38 -19.32
C VAL A 447 19.97 3.79 -18.26
N ASP A 448 19.36 4.64 -17.44
CA ASP A 448 18.28 4.30 -16.53
C ASP A 448 17.46 5.58 -16.26
N THR A 449 16.19 5.42 -15.94
CA THR A 449 15.28 6.50 -15.51
C THR A 449 14.01 5.87 -14.95
N ASP A 450 13.10 6.67 -14.41
CA ASP A 450 11.79 6.18 -13.98
C ASP A 450 10.70 6.62 -14.96
N PHE A 451 9.58 5.90 -15.00
CA PHE A 451 8.34 6.33 -15.63
C PHE A 451 7.19 6.17 -14.65
N THR A 452 6.43 7.24 -14.45
CA THR A 452 5.27 7.28 -13.54
C THR A 452 3.98 7.46 -14.31
N SER A 453 2.89 6.97 -13.73
CA SER A 453 1.55 7.11 -14.27
C SER A 453 0.57 7.43 -13.15
N LYS A 454 -0.41 8.29 -13.41
CA LYS A 454 -1.48 8.62 -12.47
C LYS A 454 -2.82 8.71 -13.21
N LEU A 455 -3.80 7.92 -12.79
CA LEU A 455 -5.17 7.99 -13.27
C LEU A 455 -5.90 9.12 -12.54
N VAL A 456 -6.61 9.97 -13.30
CA VAL A 456 -7.24 11.18 -12.80
C VAL A 456 -8.67 11.30 -13.32
N ASP A 457 -9.59 11.64 -12.41
CA ASP A 457 -10.95 12.05 -12.71
C ASP A 457 -11.02 13.58 -12.81
N VAL A 458 -11.26 14.10 -14.01
CA VAL A 458 -11.41 15.54 -14.25
C VAL A 458 -12.88 15.91 -14.17
N PHE A 459 -13.23 16.69 -13.16
CA PHE A 459 -14.57 17.13 -12.85
C PHE A 459 -15.01 18.27 -13.79
N PRO A 460 -16.33 18.49 -13.96
CA PRO A 460 -16.88 19.58 -14.78
C PRO A 460 -16.42 20.99 -14.37
N ASP A 461 -16.09 21.19 -13.08
CA ASP A 461 -15.60 22.46 -12.53
C ASP A 461 -14.08 22.65 -12.72
N GLY A 462 -13.41 21.70 -13.37
CA GLY A 462 -11.99 21.69 -13.65
C GLY A 462 -11.11 21.10 -12.55
N LYS A 463 -11.67 20.71 -11.39
CA LYS A 463 -10.93 19.95 -10.37
C LYS A 463 -10.46 18.61 -10.97
N ALA A 464 -9.23 18.20 -10.68
CA ALA A 464 -8.65 16.99 -11.26
C ALA A 464 -8.19 16.05 -10.13
N ILE A 465 -9.02 15.09 -9.74
CA ILE A 465 -8.76 14.23 -8.58
C ILE A 465 -8.03 12.96 -9.00
N ASN A 466 -6.86 12.69 -8.40
CA ASN A 466 -6.17 11.42 -8.61
C ASN A 466 -6.96 10.23 -8.02
N LEU A 467 -6.84 9.07 -8.67
CA LEU A 467 -7.49 7.82 -8.26
C LEU A 467 -6.45 6.80 -7.80
N CYS A 468 -5.57 6.39 -8.71
CA CYS A 468 -4.47 5.47 -8.45
C CYS A 468 -3.27 5.83 -9.32
N ASP A 469 -2.09 5.40 -8.92
CA ASP A 469 -0.84 5.73 -9.59
C ASP A 469 0.20 4.62 -9.41
N GLY A 470 1.23 4.68 -10.24
CA GLY A 470 2.31 3.71 -10.27
C GLY A 470 3.60 4.32 -10.78
N ILE A 471 4.68 3.56 -10.59
CA ILE A 471 6.03 3.86 -11.08
C ILE A 471 6.63 2.57 -11.64
N LEU A 472 7.50 2.69 -12.62
CA LEU A 472 8.44 1.66 -13.00
C LEU A 472 9.82 2.29 -13.17
N ARG A 473 10.80 1.75 -12.44
CA ARG A 473 12.21 2.07 -12.65
C ARG A 473 12.74 1.22 -13.80
N ALA A 474 13.27 1.87 -14.84
CA ALA A 474 13.48 1.23 -16.13
C ALA A 474 14.48 0.07 -16.10
N ARG A 475 15.45 0.09 -15.16
CA ARG A 475 16.34 -1.07 -14.94
C ARG A 475 15.61 -2.35 -14.52
N TYR A 476 14.38 -2.25 -14.00
CA TYR A 476 13.57 -3.39 -13.57
C TYR A 476 12.45 -3.75 -14.54
N ARG A 477 12.50 -3.24 -15.79
CA ARG A 477 11.48 -3.53 -16.82
C ARG A 477 11.29 -5.03 -17.14
N GLY A 478 12.33 -5.84 -16.93
CA GLY A 478 12.32 -7.30 -17.15
C GLY A 478 12.02 -8.12 -15.89
N GLY A 479 11.92 -7.48 -14.73
CA GLY A 479 11.76 -8.12 -13.42
C GLY A 479 12.49 -7.37 -12.31
N LEU A 480 12.05 -7.55 -11.06
CA LEU A 480 12.58 -6.83 -9.89
C LEU A 480 13.90 -7.44 -9.34
N SER A 481 14.21 -8.67 -9.72
CA SER A 481 15.36 -9.43 -9.18
C SER A 481 16.68 -9.19 -9.91
N ALA A 482 16.64 -8.57 -11.09
CA ALA A 482 17.82 -8.32 -11.90
C ALA A 482 17.73 -6.96 -12.59
N GLU A 483 18.82 -6.19 -12.52
CA GLU A 483 18.93 -4.92 -13.22
C GLU A 483 19.33 -5.13 -14.69
N GLU A 484 18.58 -4.50 -15.60
CA GLU A 484 18.89 -4.42 -17.02
C GLU A 484 18.92 -2.96 -17.45
N LEU A 485 20.09 -2.37 -17.71
CA LEU A 485 20.15 -0.97 -18.15
C LEU A 485 19.52 -0.76 -19.55
N MET A 486 19.08 0.45 -19.82
CA MET A 486 18.61 0.90 -21.13
C MET A 486 19.79 1.27 -22.03
N GLU A 487 19.60 1.08 -23.34
CA GLU A 487 20.43 1.69 -24.37
C GLU A 487 19.82 3.06 -24.75
N PRO A 488 20.57 4.18 -24.63
CA PRO A 488 20.05 5.49 -24.96
C PRO A 488 19.46 5.58 -26.37
N GLY A 489 18.24 6.10 -26.48
CA GLY A 489 17.50 6.25 -27.74
C GLY A 489 16.75 4.99 -28.21
N THR A 490 17.01 3.82 -27.64
CA THR A 490 16.27 2.59 -27.94
C THR A 490 14.85 2.67 -27.34
N VAL A 491 13.85 2.22 -28.11
CA VAL A 491 12.46 2.16 -27.66
C VAL A 491 12.19 0.84 -26.97
N TYR A 492 11.65 0.90 -25.75
CA TYR A 492 11.28 -0.24 -24.92
C TYR A 492 9.77 -0.23 -24.68
N GLU A 493 9.14 -1.40 -24.74
CA GLU A 493 7.80 -1.59 -24.19
C GLU A 493 7.93 -1.86 -22.68
N ILE A 494 7.21 -1.09 -21.87
CA ILE A 494 7.15 -1.23 -20.42
C ILE A 494 5.69 -1.27 -19.96
N THR A 495 5.43 -1.90 -18.82
CA THR A 495 4.11 -1.86 -18.17
C THR A 495 4.25 -1.36 -16.75
N ILE A 496 3.55 -0.26 -16.45
CA ILE A 496 3.45 0.31 -15.11
C ILE A 496 2.22 -0.28 -14.44
N ASP A 497 2.42 -0.94 -13.29
CA ASP A 497 1.33 -1.32 -12.38
C ASP A 497 0.84 -0.08 -11.64
N MET A 498 -0.43 0.29 -11.83
CA MET A 498 -1.08 1.43 -11.18
C MET A 498 -1.98 0.98 -10.02
N THR A 499 -1.77 -0.24 -9.51
CA THR A 499 -2.52 -0.89 -8.44
C THR A 499 -3.98 -1.19 -8.82
N ALA A 500 -4.96 -0.62 -8.12
CA ALA A 500 -6.38 -0.82 -8.36
C ALA A 500 -7.19 0.40 -7.93
N THR A 501 -8.40 0.54 -8.49
CA THR A 501 -9.37 1.55 -8.07
C THR A 501 -10.81 1.07 -8.29
N SER A 502 -11.78 1.81 -7.77
CA SER A 502 -13.20 1.70 -8.12
C SER A 502 -13.80 3.09 -8.19
N ASN A 503 -14.04 3.59 -9.41
CA ASN A 503 -14.60 4.91 -9.67
C ASN A 503 -15.58 4.87 -10.85
N VAL A 504 -16.70 5.56 -10.70
CA VAL A 504 -17.58 5.92 -11.82
C VAL A 504 -17.25 7.34 -12.25
N PHE A 505 -16.68 7.47 -13.45
CA PHE A 505 -16.54 8.76 -14.11
C PHE A 505 -17.92 9.17 -14.63
N LEU A 506 -18.52 10.19 -14.00
CA LEU A 506 -19.90 10.61 -14.28
C LEU A 506 -20.01 11.41 -15.59
N PRO A 507 -21.23 11.59 -16.14
CA PRO A 507 -21.45 12.53 -17.24
C PRO A 507 -20.90 13.93 -16.92
N GLY A 508 -20.21 14.53 -17.89
CA GLY A 508 -19.50 15.80 -17.71
C GLY A 508 -18.05 15.66 -17.23
N HIS A 509 -17.64 14.49 -16.74
CA HIS A 509 -16.27 14.23 -16.33
C HIS A 509 -15.39 13.82 -17.53
N ARG A 510 -14.08 13.72 -17.31
CA ARG A 510 -13.14 13.09 -18.25
C ARG A 510 -12.23 12.11 -17.52
N ILE A 511 -11.92 11.01 -18.20
CA ILE A 511 -10.82 10.12 -17.83
C ILE A 511 -9.52 10.77 -18.32
N ARG A 512 -8.54 10.95 -17.43
CA ARG A 512 -7.21 11.47 -17.78
C ARG A 512 -6.13 10.57 -17.19
N VAL A 513 -5.03 10.40 -17.91
CA VAL A 513 -3.80 9.82 -17.35
C VAL A 513 -2.67 10.86 -17.46
N ASP A 514 -1.95 11.02 -16.36
CA ASP A 514 -0.75 11.87 -16.29
C ASP A 514 0.48 10.96 -16.29
N VAL A 515 1.46 11.25 -17.15
CA VAL A 515 2.72 10.49 -17.30
C VAL A 515 3.91 11.40 -17.00
N SER A 516 4.88 10.91 -16.23
CA SER A 516 6.13 11.63 -15.92
C SER A 516 7.26 10.64 -15.64
N SER A 517 8.35 11.11 -15.02
CA SER A 517 9.51 10.32 -14.60
C SER A 517 9.88 10.53 -13.13
N SER A 518 8.97 11.08 -12.32
CA SER A 518 9.15 11.17 -10.87
C SER A 518 7.81 11.34 -10.15
N ASN A 519 7.82 11.00 -8.86
CA ASN A 519 6.73 11.23 -7.90
C ASN A 519 7.36 11.28 -6.50
N PHE A 520 8.01 12.39 -6.18
CA PHE A 520 8.88 12.53 -5.01
C PHE A 520 8.24 13.37 -3.90
N PRO A 521 8.41 13.04 -2.61
CA PRO A 521 9.19 11.92 -2.05
C PRO A 521 8.40 10.62 -1.81
N ARG A 522 7.23 10.38 -2.44
CA ARG A 522 6.62 9.03 -2.37
C ARG A 522 7.63 7.97 -2.78
N TYR A 523 8.27 8.18 -3.92
CA TYR A 523 9.39 7.39 -4.39
C TYR A 523 10.70 8.17 -4.33
N ASP A 524 11.83 7.47 -4.18
CA ASP A 524 13.15 8.05 -4.40
C ASP A 524 13.32 8.52 -5.85
N ARG A 525 14.14 9.54 -6.06
CA ARG A 525 14.42 10.09 -7.39
C ARG A 525 15.50 9.27 -8.09
N ASN A 526 15.20 8.73 -9.27
CA ASN A 526 16.23 8.14 -10.12
C ASN A 526 17.24 9.23 -10.53
N THR A 527 18.53 8.94 -10.39
CA THR A 527 19.63 9.85 -10.74
C THR A 527 19.98 9.86 -12.22
N ASN A 528 19.38 8.93 -12.98
CA ASN A 528 19.54 8.68 -14.41
C ASN A 528 20.93 8.16 -14.84
N THR A 529 21.77 7.72 -13.89
CA THR A 529 23.17 7.32 -14.15
C THR A 529 23.34 5.83 -14.42
N GLY A 530 22.37 5.00 -14.01
CA GLY A 530 22.51 3.54 -13.93
C GLY A 530 23.35 3.05 -12.75
N GLY A 531 23.78 3.93 -11.85
CA GLY A 531 24.51 3.55 -10.64
C GLY A 531 23.61 3.20 -9.45
N VAL A 532 24.19 3.20 -8.26
CA VAL A 532 23.49 2.88 -7.01
C VAL A 532 22.86 4.15 -6.45
N ILE A 533 21.60 4.39 -6.80
CA ILE A 533 20.86 5.65 -6.51
C ILE A 533 21.02 6.11 -5.06
N ALA A 534 20.90 5.20 -4.09
CA ALA A 534 21.03 5.52 -2.67
C ALA A 534 22.40 6.09 -2.26
N ARG A 535 23.46 5.85 -3.05
CA ARG A 535 24.84 6.25 -2.77
C ARG A 535 25.31 7.42 -3.64
N GLU A 536 24.41 8.02 -4.42
CA GLU A 536 24.76 9.12 -5.31
C GLU A 536 24.41 10.48 -4.72
N GLY A 537 25.36 11.41 -4.83
CA GLY A 537 25.22 12.82 -4.50
C GLY A 537 24.55 13.62 -5.61
N GLU A 538 24.20 14.87 -5.29
CA GLU A 538 23.56 15.79 -6.25
C GLU A 538 24.41 16.02 -7.50
N GLU A 539 25.73 16.06 -7.39
CA GLU A 539 26.67 16.29 -8.50
C GLU A 539 26.71 15.15 -9.52
N GLN A 540 26.28 13.94 -9.13
CA GLN A 540 26.27 12.76 -10.01
C GLN A 540 24.98 12.68 -10.83
N MET A 541 23.90 13.33 -10.39
CA MET A 541 22.61 13.30 -11.08
C MET A 541 22.68 13.92 -12.47
N ILE A 542 22.17 13.23 -13.48
CA ILE A 542 22.10 13.76 -14.85
C ILE A 542 20.64 13.98 -15.27
N PRO A 543 20.30 15.09 -15.95
CA PRO A 543 18.98 15.21 -16.57
C PRO A 543 18.80 14.19 -17.70
N ALA A 544 17.58 13.67 -17.85
CA ALA A 544 17.21 12.74 -18.91
C ALA A 544 16.14 13.37 -19.81
N VAL A 545 16.35 13.27 -21.13
CA VAL A 545 15.31 13.57 -22.13
C VAL A 545 14.55 12.27 -22.37
N ASN A 546 13.30 12.24 -21.95
CA ASN A 546 12.44 11.06 -22.01
C ASN A 546 11.35 11.27 -23.06
N HIS A 547 10.99 10.17 -23.74
CA HIS A 547 10.00 10.16 -24.81
C HIS A 547 8.92 9.11 -24.54
N ILE A 548 7.66 9.49 -24.74
CA ILE A 548 6.52 8.57 -24.78
C ILE A 548 6.09 8.42 -26.24
N HIS A 549 6.34 7.25 -26.83
CA HIS A 549 6.02 6.95 -28.21
C HIS A 549 4.57 6.47 -28.33
N HIS A 550 3.89 6.91 -29.38
CA HIS A 550 2.55 6.45 -29.72
C HIS A 550 2.42 6.24 -31.23
N GLY A 551 1.65 5.24 -31.63
CA GLY A 551 1.39 4.97 -33.05
C GLY A 551 1.11 3.49 -33.34
N PRO A 552 0.90 3.13 -34.62
CA PRO A 552 0.59 1.75 -35.00
C PRO A 552 1.63 0.72 -34.55
N SER A 553 2.92 1.09 -34.54
CA SER A 553 4.02 0.22 -34.08
C SER A 553 4.33 0.36 -32.59
N HIS A 554 3.80 1.40 -31.93
CA HIS A 554 4.06 1.73 -30.53
C HIS A 554 2.73 2.08 -29.84
N PRO A 555 1.80 1.13 -29.69
CA PRO A 555 0.47 1.40 -29.16
C PRO A 555 0.46 1.57 -27.63
N SER A 556 1.09 2.66 -27.14
CA SER A 556 0.99 3.08 -25.74
C SER A 556 -0.47 3.22 -25.34
N ARG A 557 -0.87 2.59 -24.23
CA ARG A 557 -2.28 2.46 -23.85
C ARG A 557 -2.46 2.26 -22.35
N LEU A 558 -3.48 2.93 -21.82
CA LEU A 558 -4.03 2.72 -20.49
C LEU A 558 -5.04 1.58 -20.56
N VAL A 559 -4.87 0.56 -19.73
CA VAL A 559 -5.76 -0.61 -19.68
C VAL A 559 -6.70 -0.44 -18.51
N LEU A 560 -7.99 -0.24 -18.78
CA LEU A 560 -9.00 -0.01 -17.76
C LEU A 560 -9.95 -1.21 -17.58
N PRO A 561 -10.25 -1.61 -16.34
CA PRO A 561 -11.26 -2.61 -16.01
C PRO A 561 -12.66 -1.99 -16.07
N VAL A 562 -13.20 -1.84 -17.28
CA VAL A 562 -14.53 -1.22 -17.47
C VAL A 562 -15.63 -2.18 -17.05
N ILE A 563 -16.57 -1.73 -16.22
CA ILE A 563 -17.74 -2.50 -15.82
C ILE A 563 -18.98 -1.93 -16.53
N ASP A 564 -19.74 -2.79 -17.22
CA ASP A 564 -21.05 -2.43 -17.78
C ASP A 564 -22.15 -2.95 -16.86
N ARG A 565 -22.96 -2.04 -16.31
CA ARG A 565 -24.12 -2.35 -15.45
C ARG A 565 -25.41 -1.71 -15.96
N LYS A 566 -25.53 -1.48 -17.29
CA LYS A 566 -26.72 -0.85 -17.91
C LYS A 566 -28.07 -1.51 -17.53
N ASP A 567 -28.06 -2.73 -16.99
CA ASP A 567 -29.25 -3.48 -16.57
C ASP A 567 -29.54 -3.51 -15.04
N GLN A 568 -28.80 -2.75 -14.21
CA GLN A 568 -28.96 -2.76 -12.73
C GLN A 568 -29.47 -1.44 -12.12
N ALA A 569 -29.93 -0.49 -12.95
CA ALA A 569 -30.48 0.80 -12.51
C ALA A 569 -31.97 0.74 -12.14
#